data_AF-A0A937YL96-F1
#
_entry.id   AF-A0A937YL96-F1
#
_cell.length_a   1.000
_cell.length_b   1.000
_cell.length_c   1.000
_cell.angle_alpha   90.00
_cell.angle_beta   90.00
_cell.angle_gamma   90.00
#
_symmetry.space_group_name_H-M   'P 1'
#
loop_
_entity.id
_entity.type
_entity.pdbx_description
1 polymer ?
#
loop_
_entity_poly.entity_id
_entity_poly.type
_entity_poly.pdbx_seq_one_letter_code
_entity_poly.pdbx_strand_id
1 'polypeptide(L)'
;MGPRGASPRPDKLPPAQDASRGFVTGLDRLRRLVFVAVIAGVAAGLIMTGLQRIAIVPLILEAETYESAGTDGGAVDRAHDHAGHSHDAAPAGGADASAGTTDESAATTEDDGDGSRTLLTLVANIVSAAAFALILAAGMALARAAGHRIEWKRGLVWGLAGFGAIQLAP
;
A
#
# COMPACT_ATOMS: atom_id res chain seq x y z
N MET A 1 -35.53 -67.28 -7.19
CA MET A 1 -34.83 -66.36 -8.11
C MET A 1 -35.54 -65.02 -8.09
N GLY A 2 -35.03 -64.03 -7.34
CA GLY A 2 -35.60 -62.67 -7.31
C GLY A 2 -34.95 -61.77 -8.37
N PRO A 3 -35.68 -60.82 -8.98
CA PRO A 3 -35.18 -59.97 -10.05
C PRO A 3 -34.10 -59.01 -9.56
N ARG A 4 -33.00 -58.93 -10.30
CA ARG A 4 -31.88 -58.00 -10.07
C ARG A 4 -32.40 -56.57 -10.24
N GLY A 5 -32.47 -55.82 -9.14
CA GLY A 5 -32.76 -54.40 -9.16
C GLY A 5 -31.72 -53.67 -10.00
N ALA A 6 -32.18 -53.03 -11.09
CA ALA A 6 -31.36 -52.15 -11.89
C ALA A 6 -30.94 -50.94 -11.04
N SER A 7 -29.63 -50.75 -10.86
CA SER A 7 -29.07 -49.55 -10.26
C SER A 7 -29.45 -48.32 -11.10
N PRO A 8 -29.93 -47.21 -10.50
CA PRO A 8 -30.17 -45.96 -11.22
C PRO A 8 -28.87 -45.49 -11.88
N ARG A 9 -28.91 -45.15 -13.17
CA ARG A 9 -27.77 -44.53 -13.86
C ARG A 9 -27.53 -43.16 -13.20
N PRO A 10 -26.28 -42.75 -12.93
CA PRO A 10 -26.03 -41.39 -12.48
C PRO A 10 -26.37 -40.41 -13.60
N ASP A 11 -27.46 -39.70 -13.38
CA ASP A 11 -27.96 -38.59 -14.19
C ASP A 11 -26.83 -37.59 -14.39
N LYS A 12 -26.44 -37.35 -15.65
CA LYS A 12 -25.61 -36.19 -15.98
C LYS A 12 -26.42 -34.95 -15.60
N LEU A 13 -26.01 -34.26 -14.53
CA LEU A 13 -26.54 -32.96 -14.16
C LEU A 13 -26.52 -32.03 -15.39
N PRO A 14 -27.56 -31.20 -15.59
CA PRO A 14 -27.63 -30.32 -16.75
C PRO A 14 -26.44 -29.33 -16.76
N PRO A 15 -25.90 -29.00 -17.94
CA PRO A 15 -24.66 -28.22 -18.09
C PRO A 15 -24.69 -26.83 -17.44
N ALA A 16 -25.87 -26.29 -17.15
CA ALA A 16 -26.03 -24.97 -16.53
C ALA A 16 -25.58 -24.90 -15.05
N GLN A 17 -25.52 -26.03 -14.34
CA GLN A 17 -25.13 -26.03 -12.92
C GLN A 17 -23.61 -25.95 -12.69
N ASP A 18 -22.81 -26.25 -13.71
CA ASP A 18 -21.35 -26.25 -13.59
C ASP A 18 -20.76 -24.83 -13.73
N ALA A 19 -21.28 -24.05 -14.68
CA ALA A 19 -20.85 -22.68 -14.92
C ALA A 19 -21.15 -21.73 -13.74
N SER A 20 -22.31 -21.88 -13.10
CA SER A 20 -22.70 -21.05 -11.95
C SER A 20 -21.89 -21.36 -10.69
N ARG A 21 -21.50 -22.63 -10.47
CA ARG A 21 -20.62 -23.03 -9.37
C ARG A 21 -19.21 -22.47 -9.53
N GLY A 22 -18.67 -22.49 -10.75
CA GLY A 22 -17.38 -21.86 -11.05
C GLY A 22 -17.40 -20.35 -10.76
N PHE A 23 -18.47 -19.66 -11.17
CA PHE A 23 -18.64 -18.23 -10.92
C PHE A 23 -18.75 -17.89 -9.43
N VAL A 24 -19.59 -18.60 -8.67
CA VAL A 24 -19.77 -18.35 -7.22
C VAL A 24 -18.47 -18.64 -6.45
N THR A 25 -17.80 -19.76 -6.75
CA THR A 25 -16.51 -20.09 -6.14
C THR A 25 -15.45 -19.04 -6.44
N GLY A 26 -15.46 -18.47 -7.66
CA GLY A 26 -14.58 -17.37 -8.04
C GLY A 26 -14.83 -16.11 -7.21
N LEU A 27 -16.10 -15.73 -7.05
CA LEU A 27 -16.50 -14.57 -6.26
C LEU A 27 -16.12 -14.72 -4.78
N ASP A 28 -16.29 -15.90 -4.19
CA ASP A 28 -15.90 -16.16 -2.80
C ASP A 28 -14.39 -16.04 -2.59
N ARG A 29 -13.58 -16.48 -3.56
CA ARG A 29 -12.12 -16.32 -3.52
C ARG A 29 -11.71 -14.85 -3.61
N LEU A 30 -12.32 -14.07 -4.50
CA LEU A 30 -12.05 -12.64 -4.64
C LEU A 30 -12.38 -11.88 -3.36
N ARG A 31 -13.58 -12.12 -2.79
CA ARG A 31 -14.00 -11.48 -1.53
C ARG A 31 -12.99 -11.78 -0.42
N ARG A 32 -12.58 -13.05 -0.28
CA ARG A 32 -11.57 -13.44 0.71
C ARG A 32 -10.22 -12.75 0.49
N LEU A 33 -9.79 -12.60 -0.77
CA LEU A 33 -8.53 -11.95 -1.11
C LEU A 33 -8.56 -10.46 -0.73
N VAL A 34 -9.66 -9.78 -1.05
CA VAL A 34 -9.86 -8.37 -0.67
C VAL A 34 -9.92 -8.19 0.84
N PHE A 35 -10.69 -9.00 1.56
CA PHE A 35 -10.79 -8.90 3.03
C PHE A 35 -9.44 -9.09 3.73
N VAL A 36 -8.66 -10.10 3.32
CA VAL A 36 -7.34 -10.37 3.90
C VAL A 36 -6.37 -9.22 3.58
N ALA A 37 -6.41 -8.69 2.35
CA ALA A 37 -5.54 -7.59 1.96
C ALA A 37 -5.85 -6.29 2.71
N VAL A 38 -7.12 -5.97 2.96
CA VAL A 38 -7.50 -4.79 3.76
C VAL A 38 -6.98 -4.90 5.19
N ILE A 39 -7.18 -6.03 5.86
CA ILE A 39 -6.70 -6.24 7.24
C ILE A 39 -5.17 -6.16 7.29
N ALA A 40 -4.49 -6.83 6.37
CA ALA A 40 -3.03 -6.79 6.28
C ALA A 40 -2.53 -5.37 5.98
N GLY A 41 -3.20 -4.64 5.08
CA GLY A 41 -2.88 -3.26 4.72
C GLY A 41 -3.04 -2.29 5.89
N VAL A 42 -4.11 -2.40 6.67
CA VAL A 42 -4.30 -1.60 7.89
C VAL A 42 -3.17 -1.87 8.90
N ALA A 43 -2.86 -3.13 9.16
CA ALA A 43 -1.78 -3.48 10.10
C ALA A 43 -0.41 -2.96 9.62
N ALA A 44 -0.08 -3.15 8.34
CA ALA A 44 1.16 -2.66 7.76
C ALA A 44 1.23 -1.13 7.70
N GLY A 45 0.12 -0.45 7.38
CA GLY A 45 0.03 1.01 7.36
C GLY A 45 0.23 1.63 8.74
N LEU A 46 -0.36 1.04 9.79
CA LEU A 46 -0.14 1.46 11.18
C LEU A 46 1.33 1.30 11.60
N ILE A 47 1.95 0.17 11.26
CA ILE A 47 3.37 -0.07 11.53
C ILE A 47 4.23 0.98 10.80
N MET A 48 3.95 1.24 9.52
CA MET A 48 4.69 2.21 8.71
C MET A 48 4.57 3.63 9.28
N THR A 49 3.36 4.06 9.65
CA THR A 49 3.15 5.37 10.30
C THR A 49 3.92 5.47 11.63
N GLY A 50 3.93 4.41 12.43
CA GLY A 50 4.72 4.34 13.66
C GLY A 50 6.22 4.48 13.40
N LEU A 51 6.74 3.76 12.40
CA LEU A 51 8.15 3.82 11.99
C LEU A 51 8.53 5.23 11.50
N GLN A 52 7.68 5.88 10.69
CA GLN A 52 7.90 7.26 10.26
C GLN A 52 7.96 8.21 11.45
N ARG A 53 7.09 8.05 12.45
CA ARG A 53 7.11 8.92 13.63
C ARG A 53 8.38 8.76 14.46
N ILE A 54 8.90 7.54 14.59
CA ILE A 54 10.12 7.25 15.37
C ILE A 54 11.38 7.69 14.62
N ALA A 55 11.41 7.50 13.30
CA ALA A 55 12.60 7.77 12.51
C ALA A 55 12.73 9.23 12.06
N ILE A 56 11.62 9.88 11.67
CA ILE A 56 11.66 11.18 10.99
C ILE A 56 11.55 12.36 11.97
N VAL A 57 10.65 12.30 12.95
CA VAL A 57 10.47 13.38 13.93
C VAL A 57 11.75 13.76 14.67
N PRO A 58 12.60 12.84 15.17
CA PRO A 58 13.83 13.26 15.84
C PRO A 58 14.82 13.95 14.88
N LEU A 59 14.86 13.54 13.61
CA LEU A 59 15.73 14.17 12.61
C LEU A 59 15.32 15.63 12.34
N ILE A 60 14.02 15.94 12.42
CA ILE A 60 13.51 17.31 12.28
C ILE A 60 13.93 18.16 13.47
N LEU A 61 13.72 17.68 14.70
CA LEU A 61 14.10 18.42 15.90
C LEU A 61 15.61 18.64 15.96
N GLU A 62 16.38 17.64 15.55
CA GLU A 62 17.83 17.78 15.45
C GLU A 62 18.21 18.83 14.38
N ALA A 63 17.53 18.84 13.22
CA ALA A 63 17.72 19.90 12.21
C ALA A 63 17.38 21.30 12.74
N GLU A 64 16.29 21.46 13.51
CA GLU A 64 15.93 22.74 14.15
C GLU A 64 17.03 23.26 15.10
N THR A 65 17.71 22.37 15.83
CA THR A 65 18.84 22.77 16.70
C THR A 65 20.05 23.26 15.91
N TYR A 66 20.33 22.67 14.74
CA TYR A 66 21.45 23.12 13.88
C TYR A 66 21.15 24.44 13.17
N GLU A 67 19.89 24.70 12.80
CA GLU A 67 19.47 25.99 12.25
C GLU A 67 19.52 27.10 13.31
N SER A 68 19.04 26.81 14.53
CA SER A 68 19.04 27.77 15.64
C SER A 68 20.46 28.07 16.16
N ALA A 69 21.36 27.09 16.14
CA ALA A 69 22.78 27.31 16.46
C ALA A 69 23.49 28.17 15.40
N GLY A 70 22.97 28.21 14.16
CA GLY A 70 23.46 29.06 13.08
C GLY A 70 23.10 30.55 13.24
N THR A 71 22.11 30.90 14.07
CA THR A 71 21.67 32.29 14.27
C THR A 71 22.37 32.99 15.44
N ASP A 72 22.84 32.24 16.45
CA ASP A 72 23.49 32.81 17.64
C ASP A 72 25.03 32.80 17.56
N GLY A 73 25.59 32.09 16.57
CA GLY A 73 27.02 31.88 16.35
C GLY A 73 27.63 32.70 15.21
N GLY A 74 27.20 33.94 14.99
CA GLY A 74 27.86 34.83 14.03
C GLY A 74 26.94 35.85 13.39
N ALA A 75 26.70 36.96 14.09
CA ALA A 75 26.35 38.23 13.45
C ALA A 75 27.54 38.71 12.60
N VAL A 76 27.70 38.13 11.42
CA VAL A 76 28.35 38.77 10.27
C VAL A 76 27.28 38.92 9.20
N ASP A 77 26.53 40.00 9.36
CA ASP A 77 25.94 40.82 8.32
C ASP A 77 25.68 40.12 6.98
N ARG A 78 24.65 39.29 6.93
CA ARG A 78 24.04 38.90 5.67
C ARG A 78 22.58 39.34 5.70
N ALA A 79 22.41 40.65 5.55
CA ALA A 79 21.20 41.22 4.99
C ALA A 79 20.93 40.55 3.63
N HIS A 80 20.16 39.47 3.64
CA HIS A 80 19.50 39.02 2.43
C HIS A 80 18.22 39.85 2.29
N ASP A 81 18.37 40.96 1.56
CA ASP A 81 17.26 41.63 0.90
C ASP A 81 16.51 40.58 0.07
N HIS A 82 15.34 40.17 0.54
CA HIS A 82 14.34 39.52 -0.31
C HIS A 82 13.56 40.61 -1.07
N ALA A 83 14.30 41.42 -1.83
CA ALA A 83 13.75 42.21 -2.91
C ALA A 83 13.54 41.28 -4.12
N GLY A 84 12.34 41.36 -4.70
CA GLY A 84 11.75 40.33 -5.55
C GLY A 84 12.60 39.83 -6.73
N HIS A 85 12.49 38.52 -6.98
CA HIS A 85 12.75 37.93 -8.29
C HIS A 85 11.68 36.89 -8.62
N SER A 86 10.71 37.31 -9.43
CA SER A 86 9.85 36.45 -10.23
C SER A 86 10.62 35.98 -11.46
N HIS A 87 10.70 34.68 -11.71
CA HIS A 87 10.98 34.13 -13.04
C HIS A 87 10.18 32.85 -13.28
N ASP A 88 9.32 32.94 -14.29
CA ASP A 88 8.75 31.85 -15.09
C ASP A 88 9.86 30.90 -15.60
N ALA A 89 9.63 29.58 -15.48
CA ALA A 89 9.95 28.48 -16.42
C ALA A 89 10.15 27.12 -15.71
N ALA A 90 9.42 26.11 -16.19
CA ALA A 90 9.47 24.68 -15.82
C ALA A 90 10.75 23.95 -16.34
N PRO A 91 10.82 22.60 -16.31
CA PRO A 91 11.01 21.71 -15.15
C PRO A 91 12.31 20.86 -15.28
N ALA A 92 12.96 20.54 -14.16
CA ALA A 92 13.90 19.42 -13.96
C ALA A 92 14.36 19.46 -12.49
N GLY A 93 14.48 18.41 -11.69
CA GLY A 93 14.47 16.97 -11.87
C GLY A 93 15.21 16.42 -10.64
N GLY A 94 14.58 15.56 -9.85
CA GLY A 94 15.19 14.98 -8.64
C GLY A 94 14.19 14.01 -8.00
N ALA A 95 14.45 12.72 -8.20
CA ALA A 95 13.54 11.62 -7.95
C ALA A 95 13.32 11.34 -6.46
N ASP A 96 12.06 11.19 -6.06
CA ASP A 96 11.66 10.30 -4.98
C ASP A 96 10.32 9.66 -5.34
N ALA A 97 10.26 8.34 -5.30
CA ALA A 97 9.27 7.51 -5.99
C ALA A 97 7.84 7.70 -5.44
N SER A 98 7.14 8.70 -5.97
CA SER A 98 5.68 8.82 -5.90
C SER A 98 5.06 8.19 -7.13
N ALA A 99 4.59 6.94 -7.00
CA ALA A 99 3.74 6.29 -7.99
C ALA A 99 2.34 6.15 -7.41
N GLY A 100 1.49 7.14 -7.67
CA GLY A 100 0.09 7.15 -7.27
C GLY A 100 -0.54 8.53 -7.44
N THR A 101 -0.54 9.07 -8.66
CA THR A 101 -1.33 10.25 -9.01
C THR A 101 -2.82 9.90 -8.93
N THR A 102 -3.50 10.36 -7.90
CA THR A 102 -4.94 10.59 -7.94
C THR A 102 -5.16 11.99 -7.40
N ASP A 103 -5.29 12.91 -8.33
CA ASP A 103 -5.91 14.22 -8.11
C ASP A 103 -7.39 13.98 -7.83
N GLU A 104 -7.81 14.11 -6.57
CA GLU A 104 -9.17 14.53 -6.26
C GLU A 104 -9.16 15.34 -4.95
N SER A 105 -9.49 16.61 -5.12
CA SER A 105 -9.81 17.58 -4.09
C SER A 105 -10.90 17.09 -3.13
N ALA A 106 -10.72 17.44 -1.85
CA ALA A 106 -11.75 17.97 -0.93
C ALA A 106 -11.90 17.24 0.41
N ALA A 107 -11.11 17.70 1.39
CA ALA A 107 -11.66 18.01 2.71
C ALA A 107 -10.80 19.11 3.33
N THR A 108 -11.05 20.35 2.93
CA THR A 108 -10.70 21.51 3.73
C THR A 108 -11.46 21.41 5.05
N THR A 109 -10.79 20.91 6.08
CA THR A 109 -11.18 21.16 7.46
C THR A 109 -10.07 21.98 8.08
N GLU A 110 -10.35 23.27 8.18
CA GLU A 110 -9.67 24.18 9.07
C GLU A 110 -9.88 23.66 10.49
N ASP A 111 -8.91 22.92 11.04
CA ASP A 111 -8.56 22.90 12.49
C ASP A 111 -7.27 22.08 12.72
N ASP A 112 -6.31 22.71 13.40
CA ASP A 112 -5.08 22.18 14.02
C ASP A 112 -4.07 21.34 13.19
N GLY A 113 -2.95 21.99 12.88
CA GLY A 113 -1.90 21.62 11.93
C GLY A 113 -1.05 20.37 12.18
N ASP A 114 -1.31 19.59 13.24
CA ASP A 114 -0.55 18.35 13.55
C ASP A 114 -1.41 17.09 13.46
N GLY A 115 -2.67 17.17 13.86
CA GLY A 115 -3.61 16.05 13.87
C GLY A 115 -4.07 15.68 12.46
N SER A 116 -4.42 16.69 11.66
CA SER A 116 -4.84 16.53 10.26
C SER A 116 -3.74 15.90 9.40
N ARG A 117 -2.48 16.36 9.55
CA ARG A 117 -1.32 15.81 8.84
C ARG A 117 -1.07 14.35 9.20
N THR A 118 -1.07 14.04 10.49
CA THR A 118 -0.88 12.68 10.98
C THR A 118 -1.98 11.74 10.48
N LEU A 119 -3.23 12.21 10.45
CA LEU A 119 -4.36 11.47 9.92
C LEU A 119 -4.23 11.23 8.42
N LEU A 120 -3.90 12.25 7.64
CA LEU A 120 -3.73 12.13 6.19
C LEU A 120 -2.60 11.17 5.84
N THR A 121 -1.44 11.28 6.50
CA THR A 121 -0.33 10.34 6.34
C THR A 121 -0.73 8.92 6.73
N LEU A 122 -1.47 8.74 7.82
CA LEU A 122 -1.97 7.43 8.22
C LEU A 122 -2.89 6.81 7.17
N VAL A 123 -3.86 7.57 6.66
CA VAL A 123 -4.78 7.09 5.63
C VAL A 123 -4.01 6.74 4.35
N ALA A 124 -3.11 7.61 3.90
CA ALA A 124 -2.27 7.36 2.73
C ALA A 124 -1.42 6.08 2.88
N ASN A 125 -0.82 5.88 4.06
CA ASN A 125 -0.03 4.67 4.35
C ASN A 125 -0.90 3.41 4.35
N ILE A 126 -2.11 3.45 4.92
CA ILE A 126 -3.04 2.31 4.94
C ILE A 126 -3.48 1.95 3.53
N VAL A 127 -3.87 2.93 2.71
CA VAL A 127 -4.32 2.70 1.32
C VAL A 127 -3.18 2.11 0.50
N SER A 128 -1.98 2.69 0.58
CA SER A 128 -0.80 2.20 -0.13
C SER A 128 -0.42 0.78 0.29
N ALA A 129 -0.43 0.50 1.59
CA ALA A 129 -0.17 -0.84 2.11
C ALA A 129 -1.23 -1.86 1.67
N ALA A 130 -2.51 -1.46 1.62
CA ALA A 130 -3.58 -2.31 1.13
C ALA A 130 -3.44 -2.62 -0.37
N ALA A 131 -3.07 -1.62 -1.20
CA ALA A 131 -2.80 -1.81 -2.61
C ALA A 131 -1.64 -2.80 -2.84
N PHE A 132 -0.54 -2.63 -2.11
CA PHE A 132 0.58 -3.56 -2.15
C PHE A 132 0.17 -4.98 -1.69
N ALA A 133 -0.60 -5.10 -0.61
CA ALA A 133 -1.11 -6.37 -0.12
C ALA A 133 -2.02 -7.07 -1.15
N LEU A 134 -2.82 -6.33 -1.94
CA LEU A 134 -3.64 -6.87 -3.02
C LEU A 134 -2.79 -7.42 -4.17
N ILE A 135 -1.79 -6.66 -4.62
CA ILE A 135 -0.85 -7.10 -5.66
C ILE A 135 -0.16 -8.39 -5.22
N LEU A 136 0.30 -8.41 -3.97
CA LEU A 136 0.90 -9.61 -3.39
C LEU A 136 -0.09 -10.79 -3.35
N ALA A 137 -1.28 -10.58 -2.82
CA ALA A 137 -2.26 -11.65 -2.72
C ALA A 137 -2.65 -12.20 -4.10
N ALA A 138 -2.74 -11.34 -5.12
CA ALA A 138 -2.98 -11.73 -6.51
C ALA A 138 -1.83 -12.58 -7.08
N GLY A 139 -0.57 -12.15 -6.92
CA GLY A 139 0.58 -12.93 -7.39
C GLY A 139 0.71 -14.27 -6.67
N MET A 140 0.43 -14.33 -5.36
CA MET A 140 0.37 -15.59 -4.61
C MET A 140 -0.79 -16.51 -5.06
N ALA A 141 -1.94 -15.95 -5.40
CA ALA A 141 -3.06 -16.72 -5.94
C ALA A 141 -2.71 -17.32 -7.30
N LEU A 142 -2.04 -16.55 -8.17
CA LEU A 142 -1.56 -17.01 -9.47
C LEU A 142 -0.49 -18.11 -9.32
N ALA A 143 0.47 -17.93 -8.42
CA ALA A 143 1.50 -18.94 -8.13
C ALA A 143 0.89 -20.26 -7.63
N ARG A 144 -0.15 -20.20 -6.79
CA ARG A 144 -0.92 -21.39 -6.36
C ARG A 144 -1.67 -22.04 -7.52
N ALA A 145 -2.26 -21.25 -8.41
CA ALA A 145 -2.90 -21.77 -9.62
C ALA A 145 -1.90 -22.49 -10.54
N ALA A 146 -0.65 -22.02 -10.57
CA ALA A 146 0.46 -22.67 -11.26
C ALA A 146 1.06 -23.88 -10.49
N GLY A 147 0.44 -24.33 -9.39
CA GLY A 147 0.84 -25.53 -8.65
C GLY A 147 1.85 -25.32 -7.51
N HIS A 148 2.25 -24.08 -7.21
CA HIS A 148 3.21 -23.81 -6.13
C HIS A 148 2.55 -23.82 -4.75
N ARG A 149 3.13 -24.55 -3.80
CA ARG A 149 2.72 -24.53 -2.39
C ARG A 149 3.36 -23.34 -1.68
N ILE A 150 2.53 -22.39 -1.24
CA ILE A 150 2.99 -21.21 -0.48
C ILE A 150 2.81 -21.48 1.01
N GLU A 151 3.93 -21.73 1.68
CA GLU A 151 4.05 -21.73 3.14
C GLU A 151 4.25 -20.31 3.68
N TRP A 152 4.02 -20.10 4.98
CA TRP A 152 4.12 -18.77 5.59
C TRP A 152 5.52 -18.13 5.42
N LYS A 153 6.59 -18.94 5.54
CA LYS A 153 7.98 -18.49 5.33
C LYS A 153 8.20 -17.98 3.91
N ARG A 154 7.70 -18.74 2.92
CA ARG A 154 7.79 -18.37 1.50
C ARG A 154 6.95 -17.13 1.20
N GLY A 155 5.78 -17.01 1.84
CA GLY A 155 4.96 -15.80 1.76
C GLY A 155 5.69 -14.57 2.27
N LEU A 156 6.41 -14.68 3.40
CA LEU A 156 7.19 -13.58 3.97
C LEU A 156 8.35 -13.18 3.04
N VAL A 157 9.11 -14.15 2.54
CA VAL A 157 10.21 -13.89 1.58
C VAL A 157 9.68 -13.23 0.31
N TRP A 158 8.54 -13.68 -0.20
CA TRP A 158 7.95 -13.12 -1.42
C TRP A 158 7.42 -11.70 -1.20
N GLY A 159 6.87 -11.40 -0.02
CA GLY A 159 6.50 -10.04 0.37
C GLY A 159 7.71 -9.10 0.46
N LEU A 160 8.78 -9.53 1.15
CA LEU A 160 10.03 -8.77 1.24
C LEU A 160 10.70 -8.55 -0.12
N ALA A 161 10.73 -9.58 -0.97
CA ALA A 161 11.27 -9.48 -2.31
C ALA A 161 10.45 -8.53 -3.18
N GLY A 162 9.12 -8.60 -3.10
CA GLY A 162 8.22 -7.67 -3.80
C GLY A 162 8.43 -6.21 -3.36
N PHE A 163 8.58 -5.99 -2.05
CA PHE A 163 8.87 -4.65 -1.52
C PHE A 163 10.23 -4.14 -2.00
N GLY A 164 11.28 -4.96 -1.85
CA GLY A 164 12.62 -4.61 -2.31
C GLY A 164 12.69 -4.34 -3.81
N ALA A 165 11.98 -5.12 -4.63
CA ALA A 165 11.93 -4.91 -6.09
C ALA A 165 11.32 -3.55 -6.46
N ILE A 166 10.33 -3.07 -5.71
CA ILE A 166 9.72 -1.75 -5.94
C ILE A 166 10.65 -0.64 -5.44
N GLN A 167 11.25 -0.79 -4.26
CA GLN A 167 12.13 0.24 -3.67
C GLN A 167 13.48 0.38 -4.39
N LEU A 168 13.94 -0.66 -5.07
CA LEU A 168 15.21 -0.67 -5.81
C LEU A 168 15.02 -0.36 -7.31
N ALA A 169 13.78 -0.11 -7.76
CA ALA A 169 13.53 0.34 -9.12
C ALA A 169 14.08 1.78 -9.28
N PRO A 170 14.82 2.07 -10.36
CA PRO A 170 15.44 3.38 -10.60
C PRO A 170 14.41 4.47 -10.95
#